data_AF-A0AAE9ITC8-F1
#
_entry.id   AF-A0AAE9ITC8-F1
#
_cell.length_a   1.000
_cell.length_b   1.000
_cell.length_c   1.000
_cell.angle_alpha   90.00
_cell.angle_beta   90.00
_cell.angle_gamma   90.00
#
_symmetry.space_group_name_H-M   'P 1'
#
loop_
_entity.id
_entity.type
_entity.pdbx_description
1 polymer ?
#
loop_
_entity_poly.entity_id
_entity_poly.type
_entity_poly.pdbx_seq_one_letter_code
_entity_poly.pdbx_strand_id
1 'polypeptide(L)'
;MLFPTLYQLAAKSVAQQIYSDSISIDFIFDIKSSNGEFRQLLELDPKNIEKLKTHKNQLSTLTELDLRKCKIDKRALNLKSFRFNALEFGELYHLKKEFPDPTNIHGIDIVSLLEKTLNEITQEKMVHLGFSGKEEITIDWEEKVCELLPSLQSIKINNKVFNEK
;
A
#
# COMPACT_ATOMS: atom_id res chain seq x y z
N MET A 1 -6.95 -29.51 4.74
CA MET A 1 -6.69 -28.87 3.44
C MET A 1 -7.91 -28.02 3.12
N LEU A 2 -7.79 -26.70 3.12
CA LEU A 2 -8.88 -25.82 2.71
C LEU A 2 -8.88 -25.76 1.19
N PHE A 3 -9.96 -26.22 0.57
CA PHE A 3 -10.12 -26.08 -0.88
C PHE A 3 -10.40 -24.61 -1.21
N PRO A 4 -9.74 -24.05 -2.24
CA PRO A 4 -10.00 -22.68 -2.66
C PRO A 4 -11.45 -22.56 -3.18
N THR A 5 -12.06 -21.42 -2.89
CA THR A 5 -13.38 -21.08 -3.43
C THR A 5 -13.28 -20.80 -4.93
N LEU A 6 -14.41 -20.93 -5.65
CA LEU A 6 -14.47 -20.55 -7.07
C LEU A 6 -14.02 -19.10 -7.31
N TYR A 7 -14.36 -18.20 -6.39
CA TYR A 7 -13.89 -16.82 -6.42
C TYR A 7 -12.36 -16.70 -6.33
N GLN A 8 -11.71 -17.45 -5.41
CA GLN A 8 -10.26 -17.46 -5.30
C GLN A 8 -9.58 -18.03 -6.56
N LEU A 9 -10.16 -19.08 -7.15
CA LEU A 9 -9.67 -19.64 -8.41
C LEU A 9 -9.81 -18.65 -9.57
N ALA A 10 -10.94 -17.96 -9.68
CA ALA A 10 -11.16 -16.92 -10.68
C ALA A 10 -10.19 -15.75 -10.50
N ALA A 11 -10.06 -15.23 -9.29
CA ALA A 11 -9.14 -14.13 -8.98
C ALA A 11 -7.68 -14.49 -9.33
N LYS A 12 -7.27 -15.73 -9.04
CA LYS A 12 -5.94 -16.22 -9.42
C LYS A 12 -5.76 -16.32 -10.94
N SER A 13 -6.78 -16.79 -11.66
CA SER A 13 -6.74 -16.86 -13.13
C SER A 13 -6.63 -15.46 -13.75
N VAL A 14 -7.39 -14.48 -13.24
CA VAL A 14 -7.33 -13.09 -13.73
C VAL A 14 -5.96 -12.47 -13.41
N ALA A 15 -5.45 -12.66 -12.19
CA ALA A 15 -4.11 -12.22 -11.81
C ALA A 15 -3.03 -12.80 -12.73
N GLN A 16 -3.13 -14.07 -13.12
CA GLN A 16 -2.21 -14.68 -14.08
C GLN A 16 -2.29 -14.02 -15.45
N GLN A 17 -3.48 -13.66 -15.93
CA GLN A 17 -3.64 -12.98 -17.21
C GLN A 17 -3.10 -11.53 -17.19
N ILE A 18 -3.28 -10.82 -16.08
CA ILE A 18 -2.67 -9.50 -15.84
C ILE A 18 -1.14 -9.63 -15.81
N TYR A 19 -0.63 -10.66 -15.13
CA TYR A 19 0.80 -10.94 -15.06
C TYR A 19 1.41 -11.19 -16.45
N SER A 20 0.74 -11.98 -17.30
CA SER A 20 1.18 -12.29 -18.66
C SER A 20 0.81 -11.23 -19.71
N ASP A 21 0.23 -10.09 -19.32
CA ASP A 21 -0.29 -9.05 -20.23
C ASP A 21 -1.24 -9.60 -21.32
N SER A 22 -1.91 -10.72 -21.02
CA SER A 22 -2.80 -11.40 -21.96
C SER A 22 -4.26 -10.99 -21.79
N ILE A 23 -4.56 -10.16 -20.79
CA ILE A 23 -5.90 -9.66 -20.56
C ILE A 23 -6.20 -8.51 -21.54
N SER A 24 -7.10 -8.76 -22.48
CA SER A 24 -7.57 -7.78 -23.47
C SER A 24 -8.93 -7.20 -23.08
N ILE A 25 -9.22 -7.06 -21.79
CA ILE A 25 -10.58 -6.74 -21.34
C ILE A 25 -10.64 -5.37 -20.67
N ASP A 26 -11.54 -4.52 -21.21
CA ASP A 26 -11.81 -3.14 -20.82
C ASP A 26 -12.97 -3.02 -19.81
N PHE A 27 -13.19 -4.02 -18.95
CA PHE A 27 -14.15 -3.86 -17.85
C PHE A 27 -13.47 -3.37 -16.57
N ILE A 28 -14.21 -2.56 -15.83
CA ILE A 28 -13.82 -2.08 -14.50
C ILE A 28 -14.22 -3.16 -13.50
N PHE A 29 -13.27 -3.65 -12.70
CA PHE A 29 -13.56 -4.60 -11.64
C PHE A 29 -14.41 -3.94 -10.55
N ASP A 30 -15.30 -4.68 -9.92
CA ASP A 30 -15.91 -4.22 -8.66
C ASP A 30 -14.87 -4.18 -7.53
N ILE A 31 -15.18 -3.55 -6.39
CA ILE A 31 -14.25 -3.41 -5.26
C ILE A 31 -13.71 -4.77 -4.78
N LYS A 32 -14.58 -5.77 -4.66
CA LYS A 32 -14.18 -7.10 -4.15
C LYS A 32 -13.24 -7.77 -5.15
N SER A 33 -13.55 -7.70 -6.44
CA SER A 33 -12.74 -8.26 -7.51
C SER A 33 -11.38 -7.55 -7.61
N SER A 34 -11.35 -6.20 -7.65
CA SER A 34 -10.11 -5.40 -7.64
C SER A 34 -9.18 -5.77 -6.47
N ASN A 35 -9.71 -5.78 -5.24
CA ASN A 35 -8.91 -6.07 -4.05
C ASN A 35 -8.40 -7.52 -4.07
N GLY A 36 -9.23 -8.48 -4.47
CA GLY A 36 -8.88 -9.90 -4.47
C GLY A 36 -7.88 -10.27 -5.56
N GLU A 37 -8.11 -9.81 -6.79
CA GLU A 37 -7.25 -10.08 -7.94
C GLU A 37 -5.89 -9.42 -7.78
N PHE A 38 -5.85 -8.16 -7.34
CA PHE A 38 -4.58 -7.47 -7.14
C PHE A 38 -3.77 -8.11 -6.00
N ARG A 39 -4.43 -8.59 -4.94
CA ARG A 39 -3.77 -9.40 -3.90
C ARG A 39 -3.14 -10.66 -4.48
N GLN A 40 -3.87 -11.42 -5.31
CA GLN A 40 -3.32 -12.60 -5.99
C GLN A 40 -2.16 -12.24 -6.93
N LEU A 41 -2.22 -11.08 -7.60
CA LEU A 41 -1.16 -10.60 -8.48
C LEU A 41 0.15 -10.31 -7.71
N LEU A 42 0.06 -9.70 -6.53
CA LEU A 42 1.22 -9.47 -5.66
C LEU A 42 1.74 -10.77 -5.03
N GLU A 43 0.89 -11.78 -4.83
CA GLU A 43 1.31 -13.12 -4.40
C GLU A 43 2.11 -13.86 -5.48
N LEU A 44 1.81 -13.62 -6.77
CA LEU A 44 2.56 -14.19 -7.89
C LEU A 44 3.95 -13.58 -8.03
N ASP A 45 4.02 -12.25 -8.04
CA ASP A 45 5.29 -11.50 -8.03
C ASP A 45 5.08 -10.13 -7.35
N PRO A 46 5.74 -9.84 -6.22
CA PRO A 46 5.63 -8.54 -5.55
C PRO A 46 6.10 -7.36 -6.41
N LYS A 47 6.86 -7.58 -7.48
CA LYS A 47 7.24 -6.53 -8.44
C LYS A 47 6.07 -6.06 -9.31
N ASN A 48 4.94 -6.78 -9.29
CA ASN A 48 3.73 -6.41 -10.02
C ASN A 48 3.04 -5.16 -9.48
N ILE A 49 3.56 -4.52 -8.42
CA ILE A 49 3.05 -3.23 -7.98
C ILE A 49 3.02 -2.19 -9.12
N GLU A 50 3.97 -2.26 -10.06
CA GLU A 50 4.01 -1.40 -11.24
C GLU A 50 2.82 -1.62 -12.19
N LYS A 51 2.15 -2.78 -12.14
CA LYS A 51 0.95 -3.08 -12.93
C LYS A 51 -0.24 -2.20 -12.52
N LEU A 52 -0.22 -1.55 -11.35
CA LEU A 52 -1.19 -0.50 -11.02
C LEU A 52 -1.17 0.63 -12.04
N LYS A 53 -0.01 0.93 -12.65
CA LYS A 53 0.09 2.00 -13.64
C LYS A 53 -0.52 1.58 -14.98
N THR A 54 -0.27 0.35 -15.40
CA THR A 54 -0.70 -0.17 -16.71
C THR A 54 -2.18 -0.58 -16.70
N HIS A 55 -2.70 -1.04 -15.56
CA HIS A 55 -4.09 -1.49 -15.40
C HIS A 55 -4.92 -0.56 -14.49
N LYS A 56 -4.54 0.72 -14.42
CA LYS A 56 -5.22 1.72 -13.56
C LYS A 56 -6.73 1.77 -13.78
N ASN A 57 -7.19 1.64 -15.03
CA ASN A 57 -8.61 1.76 -15.36
C ASN A 57 -9.40 0.57 -14.83
N GLN A 58 -8.88 -0.64 -15.06
CA GLN A 58 -9.48 -1.89 -14.58
C GLN A 58 -9.50 -1.94 -13.05
N LEU A 59 -8.42 -1.52 -12.41
CA LEU A 59 -8.23 -1.53 -10.95
C LEU A 59 -8.68 -0.23 -10.26
N SER A 60 -9.45 0.63 -10.95
CA SER A 60 -9.82 1.96 -10.45
C SER A 60 -10.66 1.94 -9.16
N THR A 61 -11.28 0.79 -8.86
CA THR A 61 -12.08 0.54 -7.65
C THR A 61 -11.28 -0.11 -6.51
N LEU A 62 -9.96 -0.28 -6.67
CA LEU A 62 -9.09 -0.79 -5.63
C LEU A 62 -9.08 0.14 -4.41
N THR A 63 -9.45 -0.40 -3.24
CA THR A 63 -9.54 0.34 -1.98
C THR A 63 -8.60 -0.19 -0.90
N GLU A 64 -8.08 -1.40 -1.06
CA GLU A 64 -7.17 -2.04 -0.12
C GLU A 64 -5.87 -2.43 -0.82
N LEU A 65 -4.74 -2.15 -0.18
CA LEU A 65 -3.44 -2.49 -0.73
C LEU A 65 -2.48 -2.98 0.35
N ASP A 66 -1.90 -4.17 0.12
CA ASP A 66 -0.94 -4.80 1.00
C ASP A 66 0.41 -4.96 0.30
N LEU A 67 1.36 -4.13 0.70
CA LEU A 67 2.71 -4.05 0.16
C LEU A 67 3.76 -4.74 1.03
N ARG A 68 3.35 -5.52 2.05
CA ARG A 68 4.31 -6.09 3.02
C ARG A 68 5.38 -6.98 2.41
N LYS A 69 5.09 -7.60 1.27
CA LYS A 69 6.04 -8.44 0.51
C LYS A 69 6.71 -7.69 -0.65
N CYS A 70 6.32 -6.44 -0.90
CA CYS A 70 6.79 -5.64 -2.02
C CYS A 70 8.07 -4.92 -1.64
N LYS A 71 9.07 -4.98 -2.52
CA LYS A 71 10.20 -4.06 -2.46
C LYS A 71 9.76 -2.74 -3.04
N ILE A 72 9.28 -1.86 -2.17
CA ILE A 72 8.77 -0.55 -2.57
C ILE A 72 9.95 0.36 -2.95
N ASP A 73 9.93 0.90 -4.16
CA ASP A 73 10.81 1.99 -4.58
C ASP A 73 10.01 3.28 -4.83
N LYS A 74 10.72 4.39 -5.09
CA LYS A 74 10.09 5.71 -5.35
C LYS A 74 9.09 5.69 -6.49
N ARG A 75 9.28 4.84 -7.51
CA ARG A 75 8.40 4.75 -8.67
C ARG A 75 7.11 4.01 -8.30
N ALA A 76 7.21 2.98 -7.47
CA ALA A 76 6.08 2.21 -6.98
C ALA A 76 5.19 3.01 -6.00
N LEU A 77 5.73 4.04 -5.35
CA LEU A 77 5.03 4.87 -4.35
C LEU A 77 4.09 5.95 -4.92
N ASN A 78 3.96 6.13 -6.24
CA ASN A 78 3.01 7.13 -6.73
C ASN A 78 1.58 6.54 -6.78
N LEU A 79 0.97 6.43 -5.61
CA LEU A 79 -0.35 5.85 -5.38
C LEU A 79 -1.50 6.86 -5.51
N LYS A 80 -1.21 8.10 -5.89
CA LYS A 80 -2.18 9.21 -6.03
C LYS A 80 -3.30 8.95 -7.02
N SER A 81 -3.17 7.95 -7.89
CA SER A 81 -4.20 7.58 -8.85
C SER A 81 -5.37 6.78 -8.26
N PHE A 82 -5.23 6.29 -7.02
CA PHE A 82 -6.18 5.36 -6.39
C PHE A 82 -6.75 5.94 -5.09
N ARG A 83 -7.90 5.42 -4.68
CA ARG A 83 -8.64 5.89 -3.49
C ARG A 83 -8.64 4.79 -2.45
N PHE A 84 -7.63 4.77 -1.58
CA PHE A 84 -7.44 3.71 -0.61
C PHE A 84 -8.16 4.02 0.71
N ASN A 85 -8.77 2.99 1.29
CA ASN A 85 -9.30 2.99 2.65
C ASN A 85 -8.34 2.26 3.60
N ALA A 86 -7.56 1.30 3.10
CA ALA A 86 -6.60 0.54 3.88
C ALA A 86 -5.28 0.37 3.12
N LEU A 87 -4.16 0.69 3.76
CA LEU A 87 -2.83 0.55 3.17
C LEU A 87 -1.84 -0.04 4.18
N GLU A 88 -1.18 -1.13 3.79
CA GLU A 88 -0.12 -1.78 4.56
C GLU A 88 1.20 -1.64 3.79
N PHE A 89 2.06 -0.71 4.19
CA PHE A 89 3.37 -0.50 3.55
C PHE A 89 4.35 -1.62 3.82
N GLY A 90 4.26 -2.27 5.00
CA GLY A 90 5.28 -3.20 5.45
C GLY A 90 6.60 -2.51 5.78
N GLU A 91 7.73 -3.16 5.44
CA GLU A 91 9.05 -2.73 5.88
C GLU A 91 9.50 -1.40 5.25
N LEU A 92 9.69 -0.39 6.10
CA LEU A 92 10.02 0.98 5.65
C LEU A 92 11.51 1.21 5.35
N TYR A 93 12.42 0.28 5.70
CA TYR A 93 13.87 0.47 5.54
C TYR A 93 14.30 0.85 4.12
N HIS A 94 13.59 0.35 3.11
CA HIS A 94 13.83 0.65 1.71
C HIS A 94 13.57 2.13 1.35
N LEU A 95 12.69 2.79 2.10
CA LEU A 95 12.19 4.13 1.82
C LEU A 95 12.98 5.21 2.57
N LYS A 96 13.79 4.82 3.55
CA LYS A 96 14.58 5.73 4.37
C LYS A 96 15.49 6.66 3.58
N LYS A 97 16.04 6.20 2.45
CA LYS A 97 16.87 7.06 1.57
C LYS A 97 16.06 8.17 0.90
N GLU A 98 14.78 7.93 0.64
CA GLU A 98 13.90 8.87 -0.06
C GLU A 98 13.13 9.78 0.92
N PHE A 99 12.92 9.31 2.14
CA PHE A 99 12.19 10.01 3.21
C PHE A 99 13.00 10.02 4.52
N PRO A 100 14.25 10.53 4.53
CA PRO A 100 15.04 10.56 5.75
C PRO A 100 14.39 11.46 6.80
N ASP A 101 14.41 11.06 8.07
CA ASP A 101 14.05 11.97 9.16
C ASP A 101 15.08 13.11 9.21
N PRO A 102 14.64 14.39 9.17
CA PRO A 102 15.54 15.54 9.17
C PRO A 102 16.34 15.68 10.47
N THR A 103 15.86 15.09 11.57
CA THR A 103 16.45 15.19 12.91
C THR A 103 17.18 13.94 13.36
N ASN A 104 16.97 12.81 12.68
CA ASN A 104 17.51 11.52 13.08
C ASN A 104 18.02 10.70 11.89
N ILE A 105 19.33 10.44 11.85
CA ILE A 105 19.94 9.62 10.79
C ILE A 105 19.43 8.17 10.78
N HIS A 106 18.87 7.71 11.90
CA HIS A 106 18.27 6.39 12.03
C HIS A 106 16.79 6.36 11.63
N GLY A 107 16.14 7.52 11.58
CA GLY A 107 14.70 7.64 11.42
C GLY A 107 14.21 7.78 9.97
N ILE A 108 12.88 7.76 9.84
CA ILE A 108 12.14 7.98 8.59
C ILE A 108 11.00 8.98 8.82
N ASP A 109 10.84 9.91 7.87
CA ASP A 109 9.72 10.85 7.86
C ASP A 109 8.49 10.23 7.17
N ILE A 110 7.65 9.60 7.98
CA ILE A 110 6.42 8.97 7.49
C ILE A 110 5.37 9.99 7.05
N VAL A 111 5.40 11.22 7.57
CA VAL A 111 4.43 12.27 7.21
C VAL A 111 4.68 12.66 5.76
N SER A 112 5.93 13.00 5.44
CA SER A 112 6.35 13.27 4.06
C SER A 112 6.10 12.09 3.12
N LEU A 113 6.28 10.85 3.59
CA LEU A 113 5.96 9.63 2.83
C LEU A 113 4.47 9.60 2.45
N LEU A 114 3.58 9.80 3.41
CA LEU A 114 2.13 9.75 3.21
C LEU A 114 1.65 10.89 2.31
N GLU A 115 2.12 12.12 2.52
CA GLU A 115 1.80 13.29 1.68
C GLU A 115 2.20 13.09 0.21
N LYS A 116 3.36 12.47 -0.01
CA LYS A 116 3.89 12.24 -1.36
C LYS A 116 3.25 11.04 -2.05
N THR A 117 2.81 10.05 -1.28
CA THR A 117 2.27 8.79 -1.80
C THR A 117 0.77 8.88 -2.07
N LEU A 118 0.03 9.54 -1.18
CA LEU A 118 -1.44 9.54 -1.16
C LEU A 118 -2.00 10.80 -1.84
N ASN A 119 -3.26 10.71 -2.29
CA ASN A 119 -4.04 11.89 -2.68
C ASN A 119 -4.95 12.33 -1.52
N GLU A 120 -5.52 13.53 -1.65
CA GLU A 120 -6.37 14.16 -0.62
C GLU A 120 -7.57 13.27 -0.24
N ILE A 121 -8.22 12.61 -1.21
CA ILE A 121 -9.37 11.75 -0.94
C ILE A 121 -8.96 10.53 -0.10
N THR A 122 -7.84 9.91 -0.45
CA THR A 122 -7.27 8.79 0.29
C THR A 122 -6.85 9.24 1.69
N GLN A 123 -6.26 10.42 1.83
CA GLN A 123 -5.90 10.98 3.13
C GLN A 123 -7.14 11.18 4.02
N GLU A 124 -8.18 11.80 3.49
CA GLU A 124 -9.43 12.06 4.20
C GLU A 124 -10.13 10.76 4.64
N LYS A 125 -10.10 9.71 3.80
CA LYS A 125 -10.90 8.49 3.99
C LYS A 125 -10.13 7.27 4.48
N MET A 126 -8.82 7.38 4.70
CA MET A 126 -8.03 6.25 5.18
C MET A 126 -8.54 5.83 6.56
N VAL A 127 -8.90 4.55 6.68
CA VAL A 127 -9.39 3.95 7.92
C VAL A 127 -8.31 3.12 8.58
N HIS A 128 -7.46 2.47 7.77
CA HIS A 128 -6.39 1.62 8.26
C HIS A 128 -5.05 1.94 7.61
N LEU A 129 -4.02 2.04 8.43
CA LEU A 129 -2.64 2.27 8.01
C LEU A 129 -1.70 1.31 8.73
N GLY A 130 -0.81 0.66 7.98
CA GLY A 130 0.14 -0.29 8.53
C GLY A 130 1.55 -0.06 8.04
N PHE A 131 2.50 -0.15 8.95
CA PHE A 131 3.93 -0.18 8.66
C PHE A 131 4.65 -1.16 9.57
N SER A 132 5.82 -1.61 9.13
CA SER A 132 6.74 -2.42 9.91
C SER A 132 8.16 -1.95 9.72
N GLY A 133 9.02 -2.30 10.66
CA GLY A 133 10.45 -2.00 10.55
C GLY A 133 11.02 -1.54 11.88
N LYS A 134 12.35 -1.43 11.93
CA LYS A 134 13.09 -0.99 13.12
C LYS A 134 13.44 0.49 13.07
N GLU A 135 12.98 1.18 12.02
CA GLU A 135 13.21 2.60 11.81
C GLU A 135 12.53 3.40 12.93
N GLU A 136 13.26 4.38 13.45
CA GLU A 136 12.67 5.38 14.31
C GLU A 136 11.76 6.28 13.47
N ILE A 137 10.60 6.64 14.00
CA ILE A 137 9.68 7.55 13.32
C ILE A 137 9.93 8.95 13.89
N THR A 138 9.91 9.97 13.02
CA THR A 138 10.10 11.37 13.40
C THR A 138 9.30 11.76 14.64
N ILE A 139 9.90 12.57 15.51
CA ILE A 139 9.20 13.14 16.68
C ILE A 139 7.95 13.91 16.21
N ASP A 140 6.86 13.83 16.98
CA ASP A 140 5.55 14.44 16.70
C ASP A 140 4.84 13.90 15.44
N TRP A 141 5.23 12.72 14.95
CA TRP A 141 4.54 12.11 13.81
C TRP A 141 3.09 11.79 14.13
N GLU A 142 2.76 11.45 15.39
CA GLU A 142 1.41 11.06 15.80
C GLU A 142 0.40 12.18 15.50
N GLU A 143 0.69 13.40 15.94
CA GLU A 143 -0.19 14.58 15.74
C GLU A 143 -0.36 14.87 14.25
N LYS A 144 0.75 14.92 13.51
CA LYS A 144 0.74 15.20 12.06
C LYS A 144 0.02 14.12 11.25
N VAL A 145 0.15 12.84 11.63
CA VAL A 145 -0.57 11.76 10.96
C VAL A 145 -2.07 11.82 11.29
N CYS A 146 -2.45 12.19 12.52
CA CYS A 146 -3.86 12.39 12.87
C CYS A 146 -4.48 13.57 12.11
N GLU A 147 -3.73 14.66 11.91
CA GLU A 147 -4.17 15.79 11.07
C GLU A 147 -4.29 15.39 9.60
N LEU A 148 -3.29 14.64 9.09
CA LEU A 148 -3.25 14.21 7.70
C LEU A 148 -4.33 13.17 7.38
N LEU A 149 -4.64 12.28 8.32
CA LEU A 149 -5.55 11.13 8.15
C LEU A 149 -6.69 11.19 9.19
N PRO A 150 -7.63 12.14 9.08
CA PRO A 150 -8.63 12.40 10.12
C PRO A 150 -9.62 11.25 10.35
N SER A 151 -9.79 10.36 9.36
CA SER A 151 -10.65 9.17 9.47
C SER A 151 -9.93 7.91 9.95
N LEU A 152 -8.65 8.00 10.34
CA LEU A 152 -7.85 6.86 10.72
C LEU A 152 -8.39 6.22 12.00
N GLN A 153 -8.83 4.96 11.89
CA GLN A 153 -9.38 4.19 13.02
C GLN A 153 -8.38 3.15 13.54
N SER A 154 -7.45 2.73 12.70
CA SER A 154 -6.49 1.69 13.03
C SER A 154 -5.13 2.00 12.44
N ILE A 155 -4.13 2.03 13.32
CA ILE A 155 -2.72 2.09 12.94
C ILE A 155 -2.01 0.85 13.46
N LYS A 156 -1.24 0.21 12.59
CA LYS A 156 -0.46 -0.97 12.93
C LYS A 156 1.01 -0.70 12.72
N ILE A 157 1.78 -0.81 13.79
CA ILE A 157 3.22 -0.58 13.78
C ILE A 157 3.90 -1.80 14.35
N ASN A 158 4.60 -2.56 13.49
CA ASN A 158 5.34 -3.74 13.91
C ASN A 158 6.84 -3.43 14.01
N ASN A 159 7.50 -3.95 15.06
CA ASN A 159 8.95 -3.86 15.30
C ASN A 159 9.49 -2.44 15.60
N LYS A 160 8.66 -1.51 16.08
CA LYS A 160 9.10 -0.16 16.45
C LYS A 160 10.06 -0.19 17.65
N VAL A 161 11.17 0.54 17.53
CA VAL A 161 11.97 0.96 18.67
C VAL A 161 11.36 2.26 19.18
N PHE A 162 10.66 2.21 20.31
CA PHE A 162 10.24 3.43 21.01
C PHE A 162 11.44 3.92 21.81
N ASN A 163 12.05 5.03 21.37
CA ASN A 163 12.96 5.78 22.22
C ASN A 163 12.12 6.57 23.22
N GLU A 164 11.63 5.89 24.25
CA GLU A 164 11.06 6.55 25.43
C GLU A 164 12.21 7.32 26.11
N LYS A 165 12.05 8.64 26.25
CA LYS A 165 12.90 9.49 27.08
C LYS A 165 12.28 9.65 28.47
#